data_AF-A0A2M8DSR1-F1
#
_entry.id   AF-A0A2M8DSR1-F1
#
_cell.length_a   1.000
_cell.length_b   1.000
_cell.length_c   1.000
_cell.angle_alpha   90.00
_cell.angle_beta   90.00
_cell.angle_gamma   90.00
#
_symmetry.space_group_name_H-M   'P 1'
#
loop_
_entity.id
_entity.type
_entity.pdbx_description
1 polymer ?
#
loop_
_entity_poly.entity_id
_entity_poly.type
_entity_poly.pdbx_seq_one_letter_code
_entity_poly.pdbx_strand_id
1 'polypeptide(L)'
;MTATLFTPATLGKLQLKNRVVMAPMTRSRATGNVPNALMEKYYSLRAAAGLIITEGTSPSPNGLGYARIPGLFSSEQVAGWRKVTDAVHGAGGKIFVQLMHTGRVSHPANMAAGTRIVAPSAVALAGDMWTDSNGMQ
;
A
#
# COMPACT_ATOMS: atom_id res chain seq x y z
N MET A 1 28.90 -9.94 -11.64
CA MET A 1 29.16 -9.36 -10.31
C MET A 1 27.83 -9.10 -9.60
N THR A 2 27.39 -10.01 -8.72
CA THR A 2 26.13 -9.89 -7.94
C THR A 2 26.39 -9.76 -6.43
N ALA A 3 27.66 -9.86 -6.00
CA ALA A 3 28.06 -9.85 -4.59
C ALA A 3 27.53 -8.62 -3.83
N THR A 4 27.55 -7.43 -4.46
CA THR A 4 27.11 -6.17 -3.83
C THR A 4 25.65 -6.20 -3.39
N LEU A 5 24.76 -6.85 -4.16
CA LEU A 5 23.32 -6.89 -3.85
C LEU A 5 23.03 -7.57 -2.51
N PHE A 6 23.84 -8.55 -2.13
CA PHE A 6 23.65 -9.34 -0.91
C PHE A 6 24.46 -8.83 0.28
N THR A 7 25.18 -7.72 0.13
CA THR A 7 25.88 -7.07 1.25
C THR A 7 24.93 -6.20 2.08
N PRO A 8 25.13 -6.09 3.41
CA PRO A 8 24.40 -5.15 4.24
C PRO A 8 24.49 -3.71 3.75
N ALA A 9 23.50 -2.90 4.09
CA ALA A 9 23.47 -1.47 3.79
C ALA A 9 22.82 -0.68 4.91
N THR A 10 23.27 0.56 5.11
CA THR A 10 22.68 1.50 6.05
C THR A 10 21.79 2.48 5.28
N LEU A 11 20.53 2.62 5.69
CA LEU A 11 19.56 3.57 5.17
C LEU A 11 19.12 4.50 6.30
N GLY A 12 19.71 5.68 6.39
CA GLY A 12 19.51 6.58 7.53
C GLY A 12 19.92 5.89 8.84
N LYS A 13 18.94 5.65 9.72
CA LYS A 13 19.15 4.94 11.00
C LYS A 13 18.88 3.43 10.91
N LEU A 14 18.46 2.91 9.76
CA LEU A 14 18.13 1.50 9.58
C LEU A 14 19.32 0.72 9.05
N GLN A 15 19.55 -0.45 9.62
CA GLN A 15 20.43 -1.46 9.06
C GLN A 15 19.61 -2.47 8.25
N LEU A 16 19.94 -2.61 6.98
CA LEU A 16 19.32 -3.54 6.04
C LEU A 16 20.26 -4.73 5.83
N LYS A 17 19.70 -5.94 5.79
CA LYS A 17 20.47 -7.18 5.62
C LYS A 17 21.01 -7.38 4.21
N ASN A 18 20.43 -6.72 3.22
CA ASN A 18 20.88 -6.71 1.82
C ASN A 18 20.36 -5.45 1.11
N ARG A 19 20.73 -5.25 -0.16
CA ARG A 19 20.36 -4.09 -0.99
C ARG A 19 19.15 -4.37 -1.89
N VAL A 20 18.45 -5.49 -1.70
CA VAL A 20 17.28 -5.85 -2.50
C VAL A 20 16.03 -5.28 -1.83
N VAL A 21 15.34 -4.39 -2.54
CA VAL A 21 14.12 -3.75 -2.06
C VAL A 21 12.92 -4.32 -2.80
N MET A 22 11.88 -4.69 -2.07
CA MET A 22 10.58 -4.96 -2.67
C MET A 22 9.90 -3.62 -2.97
N ALA A 23 9.75 -3.31 -4.26
CA ALA A 23 9.08 -2.11 -4.73
C ALA A 23 7.61 -2.05 -4.28
N PRO A 24 7.02 -0.85 -4.16
CA PRO A 24 5.60 -0.70 -3.90
C PRO A 24 4.78 -1.25 -5.07
N MET A 25 3.87 -2.19 -4.79
CA MET A 25 3.06 -2.86 -5.81
C MET A 25 1.60 -2.96 -5.36
N THR A 26 0.73 -2.09 -5.88
CA THR A 26 -0.72 -2.15 -5.60
C THR A 26 -1.31 -3.49 -6.02
N ARG A 27 -1.96 -4.20 -5.08
CA ARG A 27 -2.53 -5.54 -5.32
C ARG A 27 -4.05 -5.59 -5.28
N SER A 28 -4.70 -4.54 -4.76
CA SER A 28 -6.17 -4.47 -4.64
C SER A 28 -6.76 -5.68 -3.90
N ARG A 29 -6.23 -5.97 -2.71
CA ARG A 29 -6.63 -7.10 -1.85
C ARG A 29 -7.14 -6.70 -0.47
N ALA A 30 -7.24 -5.40 -0.17
CA ALA A 30 -7.78 -4.89 1.09
C ALA A 30 -9.31 -4.72 0.99
N THR A 31 -10.07 -5.79 1.26
CA THR A 31 -11.53 -5.71 1.38
C THR A 31 -11.91 -4.68 2.44
N GLY A 32 -12.84 -3.78 2.13
CA GLY A 32 -13.19 -2.66 3.02
C GLY A 32 -12.03 -1.67 3.28
N ASN A 33 -11.00 -1.68 2.42
CA ASN A 33 -9.76 -0.92 2.59
C ASN A 33 -8.96 -1.29 3.87
N VAL A 34 -9.24 -2.44 4.49
CA VAL A 34 -8.54 -2.91 5.69
C VAL A 34 -7.55 -4.03 5.32
N PRO A 35 -6.27 -3.95 5.75
CA PRO A 35 -5.33 -5.06 5.58
C PRO A 35 -5.81 -6.32 6.29
N ASN A 36 -5.68 -7.47 5.62
CA ASN A 36 -6.21 -8.76 6.10
C ASN A 36 -5.13 -9.84 6.17
N ALA A 37 -5.52 -11.05 6.62
CA ALA A 37 -4.62 -12.18 6.80
C ALA A 37 -3.88 -12.60 5.51
N LEU A 38 -4.49 -12.40 4.33
CA LEU A 38 -3.82 -12.66 3.05
C LEU A 38 -2.65 -11.69 2.86
N MET A 39 -2.86 -10.41 3.15
CA MET A 39 -1.82 -9.38 3.04
C MET A 39 -0.71 -9.60 4.07
N GLU A 40 -1.05 -9.98 5.30
CA GLU A 40 -0.07 -10.37 6.33
C GLU A 40 0.85 -11.48 5.84
N LYS A 41 0.26 -12.59 5.36
CA LYS A 41 1.02 -13.71 4.78
C LYS A 41 1.82 -13.30 3.55
N TYR A 42 1.28 -12.43 2.70
CA TYR A 42 1.94 -11.97 1.48
C TYR A 42 3.24 -11.21 1.77
N TYR A 43 3.22 -10.29 2.74
CA TYR A 43 4.39 -9.50 3.12
C TYR A 43 5.38 -10.31 3.97
N SER A 44 4.91 -11.16 4.89
CA SER A 44 5.80 -11.99 5.72
C SER A 44 6.66 -12.93 4.88
N LEU A 45 6.08 -13.55 3.84
CA LEU A 45 6.81 -14.38 2.88
C LEU A 45 7.89 -13.63 2.10
N ARG A 46 7.89 -12.29 2.12
CA ARG A 46 8.87 -11.43 1.43
C ARG A 46 9.81 -10.71 2.39
N ALA A 47 9.75 -11.02 3.69
CA ALA A 47 10.60 -10.42 4.70
C ALA A 47 12.10 -10.64 4.47
N ALA A 48 12.50 -11.54 3.56
CA ALA A 48 13.89 -11.72 3.10
C ALA A 48 14.46 -10.51 2.32
N ALA A 49 13.63 -9.61 1.80
CA ALA A 49 14.09 -8.35 1.24
C ALA A 49 14.83 -7.52 2.31
N GLY A 50 15.80 -6.72 1.88
CA GLY A 50 16.48 -5.75 2.74
C GLY A 50 15.49 -4.72 3.28
N LEU A 51 14.57 -4.28 2.43
CA LEU A 51 13.44 -3.41 2.78
C LEU A 51 12.21 -3.80 1.94
N ILE A 52 11.04 -3.79 2.57
CA ILE A 52 9.74 -3.82 1.90
C ILE A 52 9.17 -2.41 1.88
N ILE A 53 8.65 -1.99 0.73
CA ILE A 53 7.75 -0.84 0.63
C ILE A 53 6.35 -1.40 0.34
N THR A 54 5.36 -1.05 1.15
CA THR A 54 3.98 -1.53 0.96
C THR A 54 3.43 -1.10 -0.39
N GLU A 55 2.31 -1.69 -0.77
CA GLU A 55 1.40 -1.06 -1.73
C GLU A 55 0.95 0.35 -1.31
N GLY A 56 0.48 1.12 -2.29
CA GLY A 56 -0.04 2.45 -2.08
C GLY A 56 -1.18 2.43 -1.05
N THR A 57 -0.95 3.11 0.06
CA THR A 57 -1.83 3.12 1.23
C THR A 57 -2.38 4.51 1.43
N SER A 58 -3.70 4.63 1.46
CA SER A 58 -4.34 5.94 1.50
C SER A 58 -4.34 6.53 2.91
N PRO A 59 -3.87 7.77 3.12
CA PRO A 59 -3.89 8.42 4.43
C PRO A 59 -5.23 9.09 4.77
N SER A 60 -6.22 9.05 3.86
CA SER A 60 -7.51 9.69 4.07
C SER A 60 -8.63 9.04 3.23
N PRO A 61 -9.91 9.18 3.62
CA PRO A 61 -11.03 8.65 2.83
C PRO A 61 -11.09 9.19 1.39
N ASN A 62 -10.74 10.46 1.19
CA ASN A 62 -10.72 11.11 -0.12
C ASN A 62 -9.43 10.88 -0.93
N GLY A 63 -8.44 10.20 -0.34
CA GLY A 63 -7.22 9.76 -1.04
C GLY A 63 -7.36 8.37 -1.67
N LEU A 64 -8.51 7.72 -1.50
CA LEU A 64 -8.85 6.47 -2.18
C LEU A 64 -9.17 6.75 -3.65
N GLY A 65 -8.97 5.75 -4.50
CA GLY A 65 -9.29 5.88 -5.92
C GLY A 65 -9.49 4.54 -6.61
N TYR A 66 -8.63 3.55 -6.35
CA TYR A 66 -8.77 2.21 -6.90
C TYR A 66 -9.51 1.26 -5.95
N ALA A 67 -10.22 0.29 -6.52
CA ALA A 67 -10.90 -0.75 -5.74
C ALA A 67 -9.91 -1.49 -4.83
N ARG A 68 -10.31 -1.66 -3.55
CA ARG A 68 -9.62 -2.48 -2.54
C ARG A 68 -8.16 -2.12 -2.27
N ILE A 69 -7.76 -0.85 -2.45
CA ILE A 69 -6.47 -0.38 -1.92
C ILE A 69 -6.58 -0.19 -0.40
N PRO A 70 -5.54 -0.47 0.38
CA PRO A 70 -5.60 -0.29 1.82
C PRO A 70 -5.62 1.21 2.21
N GLY A 71 -6.27 1.50 3.33
CA GLY A 71 -6.21 2.79 4.02
C GLY A 71 -5.30 2.74 5.25
N LEU A 72 -5.01 3.92 5.79
CA LEU A 72 -4.35 4.16 7.08
C LEU A 72 -4.88 5.47 7.69
N PHE A 73 -6.19 5.55 7.87
CA PHE A 73 -6.92 6.70 8.41
C PHE A 73 -7.98 6.31 9.47
N SER A 74 -8.10 5.03 9.81
CA SER A 74 -8.97 4.54 10.88
C SER A 74 -8.23 3.58 11.82
N SER A 75 -8.71 3.44 13.05
CA SER A 75 -8.14 2.51 14.04
C SER A 75 -8.18 1.06 13.58
N GLU A 76 -9.23 0.67 12.84
CA GLU A 76 -9.35 -0.67 12.25
C GLU A 76 -8.25 -0.93 11.21
N GLN A 77 -7.97 0.05 10.34
CA GLN A 77 -6.89 -0.04 9.36
C GLN A 77 -5.52 -0.10 10.02
N VAL A 78 -5.31 0.70 11.09
CA VAL A 78 -4.08 0.62 11.90
C VAL A 78 -3.91 -0.77 12.50
N ALA A 79 -4.98 -1.36 13.06
CA ALA A 79 -4.94 -2.71 13.61
C ALA A 79 -4.63 -3.77 12.53
N GLY A 80 -5.19 -3.63 11.33
CA GLY A 80 -4.87 -4.47 10.18
C GLY A 80 -3.40 -4.38 9.78
N TRP A 81 -2.89 -3.15 9.62
CA TRP A 81 -1.47 -2.92 9.30
C TRP A 81 -0.52 -3.40 10.39
N ARG A 82 -0.94 -3.30 11.67
CA ARG A 82 -0.12 -3.75 12.79
C ARG A 82 0.18 -5.25 12.68
N LYS A 83 -0.82 -6.08 12.34
CA LYS A 83 -0.62 -7.51 12.09
C LYS A 83 0.40 -7.76 10.97
N VAL A 84 0.29 -7.02 9.87
CA VAL A 84 1.25 -7.09 8.75
C VAL A 84 2.66 -6.74 9.21
N THR A 85 2.83 -5.62 9.92
CA THR A 85 4.16 -5.18 10.37
C THR A 85 4.74 -6.13 11.41
N ASP A 86 3.92 -6.67 12.33
CA ASP A 86 4.37 -7.63 13.34
C ASP A 86 4.83 -8.93 12.68
N ALA A 87 4.10 -9.44 11.67
CA ALA A 87 4.51 -10.62 10.92
C ALA A 87 5.81 -10.41 10.13
N VAL A 88 6.00 -9.24 9.50
CA VAL A 88 7.25 -8.90 8.80
C VAL A 88 8.42 -8.78 9.77
N HIS A 89 8.22 -8.10 10.91
CA HIS A 89 9.26 -7.96 11.93
C HIS A 89 9.60 -9.30 12.60
N GLY A 90 8.60 -10.14 12.89
CA GLY A 90 8.79 -11.49 13.41
C GLY A 90 9.62 -12.38 12.47
N ALA A 91 9.53 -12.15 11.16
CA ALA A 91 10.36 -12.80 10.14
C ALA A 91 11.70 -12.08 9.86
N GLY A 92 12.09 -11.09 10.69
CA GLY A 92 13.35 -10.35 10.56
C GLY A 92 13.42 -9.41 9.36
N GLY A 93 12.27 -8.95 8.85
CA GLY A 93 12.16 -7.97 7.79
C GLY A 93 12.08 -6.53 8.29
N LYS A 94 12.16 -5.57 7.36
CA LYS A 94 11.89 -4.15 7.57
C LYS A 94 10.84 -3.70 6.56
N ILE A 95 9.90 -2.86 6.97
CA ILE A 95 8.80 -2.41 6.11
C ILE A 95 8.49 -0.94 6.30
N PHE A 96 8.31 -0.23 5.19
CA PHE A 96 7.81 1.15 5.12
C PHE A 96 6.44 1.18 4.46
N VAL A 97 5.56 2.05 4.98
CA VAL A 97 4.30 2.37 4.30
C VAL A 97 4.56 3.39 3.18
N GLN A 98 4.00 3.14 1.99
CA GLN A 98 3.89 4.14 0.94
C GLN A 98 2.58 4.91 1.10
N LEU A 99 2.65 6.14 1.61
CA LEU A 99 1.49 7.03 1.63
C LEU A 99 1.15 7.48 0.21
N MET A 100 -0.09 7.26 -0.21
CA MET A 100 -0.56 7.54 -1.56
C MET A 100 -1.92 8.24 -1.54
N HIS A 101 -2.04 9.35 -2.26
CA HIS A 101 -3.32 10.00 -2.55
C HIS A 101 -3.53 9.97 -4.07
N THR A 102 -4.62 9.34 -4.54
CA THR A 102 -4.88 9.14 -5.98
C THR A 102 -5.31 10.41 -6.71
N GLY A 103 -5.89 11.36 -5.99
CA GLY A 103 -6.28 12.66 -6.55
C GLY A 103 -7.37 12.49 -7.60
N ARG A 104 -7.20 13.10 -8.78
CA ARG A 104 -8.15 12.93 -9.91
C ARG A 104 -8.14 11.53 -10.54
N VAL A 105 -7.16 10.68 -10.23
CA VAL A 105 -7.10 9.30 -10.73
C VAL A 105 -7.96 8.41 -9.83
N SER A 106 -9.26 8.68 -9.78
CA SER A 106 -10.20 8.09 -8.81
C SER A 106 -11.59 7.92 -9.42
N HIS A 107 -12.38 7.01 -8.86
CA HIS A 107 -13.78 6.83 -9.20
C HIS A 107 -14.65 6.90 -7.93
N PRO A 108 -15.81 7.61 -7.93
CA PRO A 108 -16.63 7.78 -6.72
C PRO A 108 -17.05 6.45 -6.07
N ALA A 109 -17.33 5.43 -6.87
CA ALA A 109 -17.70 4.08 -6.39
C ALA A 109 -16.57 3.34 -5.64
N ASN A 110 -15.31 3.80 -5.75
CA ASN A 110 -14.17 3.24 -5.01
C ASN A 110 -13.80 4.05 -3.77
N MET A 111 -14.54 5.13 -3.49
CA MET A 111 -14.30 6.02 -2.37
C MET A 111 -15.39 5.85 -1.30
N ALA A 112 -15.13 6.32 -0.10
CA ALA A 112 -16.13 6.28 0.97
C ALA A 112 -17.34 7.17 0.63
N ALA A 113 -18.54 6.78 1.06
CA ALA A 113 -19.75 7.57 0.85
C ALA A 113 -19.58 8.99 1.43
N GLY A 114 -20.08 9.99 0.71
CA GLY A 114 -19.99 11.41 1.11
C GLY A 114 -18.62 12.05 0.86
N THR A 115 -17.64 11.32 0.33
CA THR A 115 -16.37 11.92 -0.10
C THR A 115 -16.48 12.54 -1.50
N ARG A 116 -15.54 13.43 -1.82
CA ARG A 116 -15.39 14.01 -3.15
C ARG A 116 -14.00 13.73 -3.70
N ILE A 117 -13.92 13.55 -5.01
CA ILE A 117 -12.64 13.54 -5.73
C ILE A 117 -12.02 14.94 -5.59
N VAL A 118 -10.75 14.98 -5.16
CA VAL A 118 -9.98 16.21 -5.03
C VAL A 118 -8.78 16.19 -5.95
N ALA A 119 -8.46 17.34 -6.53
CA ALA A 119 -7.34 17.53 -7.43
C ALA A 119 -6.89 19.00 -7.37
N PRO A 120 -5.69 19.33 -7.88
CA PRO A 120 -5.24 20.73 -7.94
C PRO A 120 -6.17 21.63 -8.76
N SER A 121 -6.83 21.07 -9.78
CA SER A 121 -7.79 21.77 -10.66
C SER A 121 -8.96 20.86 -11.02
N ALA A 122 -10.11 21.44 -11.37
CA ALA A 122 -11.30 20.72 -11.83
C ALA A 122 -11.16 20.22 -13.28
N VAL A 123 -10.15 19.38 -13.52
CA VAL A 123 -9.86 18.78 -14.83
C VAL A 123 -9.97 17.27 -14.71
N ALA A 124 -11.00 16.71 -15.34
CA ALA A 124 -11.24 15.27 -15.39
C ALA A 124 -10.07 14.53 -16.05
N LEU A 125 -9.79 13.32 -15.58
CA LEU A 125 -8.89 12.38 -16.24
C LEU A 125 -9.72 11.52 -17.20
N ALA A 126 -9.29 11.40 -18.45
CA ALA A 126 -9.88 10.44 -19.38
C ALA A 126 -9.32 9.03 -19.14
N GLY A 127 -10.17 8.03 -19.26
CA GLY A 127 -9.80 6.62 -19.17
C GLY A 127 -10.60 5.86 -18.12
N ASP A 128 -10.46 4.54 -18.17
CA ASP A 128 -11.34 3.65 -17.43
C ASP A 128 -10.73 3.17 -16.11
N MET A 129 -11.60 2.87 -15.15
CA MET A 129 -11.24 2.35 -13.85
C MET A 129 -12.18 1.23 -13.41
N TRP A 130 -11.60 0.16 -12.86
CA TRP A 130 -12.39 -0.90 -12.25
C TRP A 130 -13.06 -0.43 -10.94
N THR A 131 -14.34 -0.74 -10.81
CA THR A 131 -15.14 -0.60 -9.59
C THR A 131 -15.75 -1.94 -9.20
N ASP A 132 -15.85 -2.22 -7.91
CA ASP A 132 -16.43 -3.49 -7.45
C ASP A 132 -17.95 -3.57 -7.69
N SER A 133 -18.63 -2.42 -7.78
CA SER A 133 -20.09 -2.36 -7.99
C SER A 133 -20.49 -2.40 -9.47
N ASN A 134 -19.71 -1.78 -10.36
CA ASN A 134 -20.12 -1.53 -11.76
C ASN A 134 -19.16 -2.13 -12.80
N GLY A 135 -18.07 -2.78 -12.37
CA GLY A 135 -17.03 -3.27 -13.28
C GLY A 135 -16.16 -2.14 -13.84
N MET A 136 -15.68 -2.29 -15.07
CA MET A 136 -14.91 -1.26 -15.76
C MET A 136 -15.82 -0.09 -16.13
N GLN A 137 -15.42 1.13 -15.80
CA GLN A 137 -16.16 2.39 -15.98
C GLN A 137 -15.25 3.45 -16.57
#